data_AF-A0A965U371-F1
#
_entry.id   AF-A0A965U371-F1
#
_cell.length_a   1.000
_cell.length_b   1.000
_cell.length_c   1.000
_cell.angle_alpha   90.00
_cell.angle_beta   90.00
_cell.angle_gamma   90.00
#
_symmetry.space_group_name_H-M   'P 1'
#
loop_
_entity.id
_entity.type
_entity.pdbx_description
1 polymer ?
#
loop_
_entity_poly.entity_id
_entity_poly.type
_entity_poly.pdbx_seq_one_letter_code
_entity_poly.pdbx_strand_id
1 'polypeptide(L)'
;HGINPLAGCLPLLVQMPIMIGIFYGIRDFQYAGPSNFLWMNSIADPDPYCILPVLSALTTFIQSKQTMPSTGDNPQGKIMLYFMPLFIGYISFKFPAGLVLYWVVMNICQILQQFIMDKKKAAAN
;
A
#
# COMPACT_ATOMS: atom_id res chain seq x y z
N HIS A 1 -17.59 -20.49 14.31
CA HIS A 1 -17.34 -19.06 14.58
C HIS A 1 -15.89 -18.88 14.99
N GLY A 2 -15.00 -18.51 14.07
CA GLY A 2 -13.55 -18.47 14.32
C GLY A 2 -12.84 -17.49 13.40
N ILE A 3 -13.44 -16.32 13.19
CA ILE A 3 -12.84 -15.25 12.40
C ILE A 3 -12.03 -14.40 13.37
N ASN A 4 -10.70 -14.48 13.28
CA ASN A 4 -9.81 -13.75 14.17
C ASN A 4 -9.83 -12.27 13.78
N PRO A 5 -10.29 -11.34 14.65
CA PRO A 5 -10.34 -9.90 14.31
C PRO A 5 -8.95 -9.30 14.02
N LEU A 6 -7.89 -9.97 14.46
CA LEU A 6 -6.49 -9.64 14.19
C LEU A 6 -5.99 -10.13 12.81
N ALA A 7 -6.80 -10.89 12.05
CA ALA A 7 -6.43 -11.28 10.69
C ALA A 7 -6.23 -10.05 9.77
N GLY A 8 -6.84 -8.91 10.08
CA GLY A 8 -6.65 -7.66 9.34
C GLY A 8 -5.29 -6.98 9.57
N CYS A 9 -4.62 -7.21 10.71
CA CYS A 9 -3.28 -6.66 10.98
C CYS A 9 -2.14 -7.63 10.65
N LEU A 10 -2.46 -8.90 10.39
CA LEU A 10 -1.50 -9.92 9.97
C LEU A 10 -0.75 -9.56 8.66
N PRO A 11 -1.38 -8.96 7.64
CA PRO A 11 -0.68 -8.50 6.44
C PRO A 11 0.37 -7.44 6.74
N LEU A 12 0.12 -6.53 7.69
CA LEU A 12 1.09 -5.51 8.09
C LEU A 12 2.31 -6.14 8.76
N LEU A 13 2.13 -7.16 9.59
CA LEU A 13 3.24 -7.85 10.25
C LEU A 13 4.18 -8.55 9.26
N VAL A 14 3.63 -9.20 8.24
CA VAL A 14 4.42 -9.85 7.18
C VAL A 14 5.06 -8.80 6.25
N GLN A 15 4.42 -7.65 6.07
CA GLN A 15 4.92 -6.56 5.22
C GLN A 15 6.12 -5.82 5.83
N MET A 16 6.17 -5.66 7.15
CA MET A 16 7.20 -4.86 7.84
C MET A 16 8.65 -5.29 7.50
N PRO A 17 9.04 -6.59 7.54
CA PRO A 17 10.37 -7.03 7.14
C PRO A 17 10.72 -6.69 5.68
N ILE A 18 9.75 -6.82 4.77
CA ILE A 18 9.96 -6.58 3.34
C ILE A 18 10.18 -5.07 3.10
N MET A 19 9.40 -4.24 3.77
CA MET A 19 9.53 -2.78 3.71
C MET A 19 10.90 -2.31 4.21
N ILE A 20 11.39 -2.89 5.32
CA ILE A 20 12.71 -2.60 5.86
C ILE A 20 13.81 -2.99 4.87
N GLY A 21 13.72 -4.19 4.29
CA GLY A 21 14.68 -4.67 3.30
C GLY A 21 14.78 -3.77 2.08
N ILE A 22 13.64 -3.30 1.56
CA ILE A 22 13.61 -2.38 0.42
C ILE A 22 14.11 -0.98 0.82
N PHE A 23 13.78 -0.49 2.01
CA PHE A 23 14.25 0.81 2.48
C PHE A 23 15.78 0.86 2.58
N TYR A 24 16.40 -0.12 3.25
CA TYR A 24 17.87 -0.21 3.32
C TYR A 24 18.48 -0.53 1.96
N GLY A 25 17.85 -1.39 1.18
CA GLY A 25 18.29 -1.71 -0.18
C GLY A 25 18.33 -0.49 -1.10
N ILE A 26 17.33 0.40 -1.05
CA ILE A 26 17.33 1.64 -1.84
C ILE A 26 18.36 2.64 -1.30
N ARG A 27 18.48 2.75 0.03
CA ARG A 27 19.32 3.76 0.66
C ARG A 27 20.82 3.45 0.55
N ASP A 28 21.20 2.19 0.69
CA ASP A 28 22.60 1.77 0.77
C ASP A 28 23.15 1.32 -0.61
N PHE A 29 22.29 1.25 -1.65
CA PHE A 29 22.70 0.89 -3.00
C PHE A 29 23.44 2.03 -3.69
N GLN A 30 24.66 1.74 -4.17
CA GLN A 30 25.41 2.66 -5.01
C GLN A 30 24.93 2.55 -6.46
N TYR A 31 24.20 3.56 -6.91
CA TYR A 31 23.74 3.63 -8.29
C TYR A 31 24.92 3.84 -9.24
N ALA A 32 25.15 2.88 -10.15
CA ALA A 32 26.18 2.99 -11.18
C ALA A 32 25.81 3.95 -12.33
N GLY A 33 24.66 4.64 -12.25
CA GLY A 33 24.11 5.52 -13.29
C GLY A 33 22.94 6.36 -12.77
N PRO A 34 22.24 7.12 -13.64
CA PRO A 34 21.12 7.97 -13.22
C PRO A 34 19.98 7.12 -12.65
N SER A 35 19.60 7.37 -11.40
CA SER A 35 18.52 6.68 -10.67
C SER A 35 17.12 7.17 -11.08
N ASN A 36 16.96 7.66 -12.31
CA ASN A 36 15.72 8.21 -12.83
C ASN A 36 14.69 7.10 -13.08
N PHE A 37 13.41 7.36 -12.77
CA PHE A 37 12.32 6.45 -13.10
C PHE A 37 11.06 7.22 -13.53
N LEU A 38 10.63 7.00 -14.78
CA LEU A 38 9.48 7.66 -15.41
C LEU A 38 9.58 9.20 -15.33
N TRP A 39 8.89 9.82 -14.37
CA TRP A 39 8.87 11.28 -14.14
C TRP A 39 9.80 11.72 -13.00
N MET A 40 10.45 10.78 -12.31
CA MET A 40 11.26 11.05 -11.13
C MET A 40 12.75 11.07 -11.49
N ASN A 41 13.47 12.05 -10.94
CA ASN A 41 14.91 12.22 -11.15
C ASN A 41 15.76 11.32 -10.24
N SER A 42 15.15 10.67 -9.24
CA SER A 42 15.84 9.75 -8.34
C SER A 42 14.79 8.94 -7.59
N ILE A 43 15.00 7.63 -7.51
CA ILE A 43 14.20 6.70 -6.72
C ILE A 43 14.52 6.82 -5.21
N ALA A 44 15.73 7.30 -4.88
CA ALA A 44 16.19 7.45 -3.50
C ALA A 44 15.67 8.74 -2.84
N ASP A 45 15.28 9.73 -3.64
CA ASP A 45 14.72 10.99 -3.16
C ASP A 45 13.19 10.95 -3.13
N PRO A 46 12.53 11.83 -2.34
CA PRO A 46 11.08 11.98 -2.37
C PRO A 46 10.57 12.43 -3.74
N ASP A 47 9.36 12.00 -4.12
CA ASP A 47 8.74 12.37 -5.41
C ASP A 47 8.44 13.87 -5.49
N PRO A 48 9.11 14.64 -6.37
CA PRO A 48 8.91 16.09 -6.46
C PRO A 48 7.52 16.48 -6.96
N TYR A 49 6.86 15.62 -7.73
CA TYR A 49 5.55 15.90 -8.33
C TYR A 49 4.38 15.38 -7.49
N CYS A 50 4.67 14.73 -6.36
CA CYS A 50 3.65 14.22 -5.44
C CYS A 50 2.65 13.24 -6.07
N ILE A 51 3.02 12.61 -7.20
CA ILE A 51 2.17 11.67 -7.92
C ILE A 51 2.08 10.36 -7.13
N LEU A 52 3.22 9.85 -6.65
CA LEU A 52 3.29 8.62 -5.87
C LEU A 52 2.56 8.70 -4.52
N PRO A 53 2.71 9.76 -3.70
CA PRO A 53 1.92 9.93 -2.47
C PRO A 53 0.40 9.93 -2.69
N VAL A 54 -0.07 10.53 -3.79
CA VAL A 54 -1.50 10.52 -4.13
C VAL A 54 -1.95 9.12 -4.55
N LEU A 55 -1.14 8.43 -5.36
CA LEU A 55 -1.42 7.05 -5.76
C LEU A 55 -1.36 6.08 -4.57
N SER A 56 -0.45 6.27 -3.61
CA SER A 56 -0.35 5.43 -2.43
C SER A 56 -1.60 5.58 -1.56
N ALA A 57 -2.09 6.80 -1.35
CA ALA A 57 -3.35 7.06 -0.66
C ALA A 57 -4.54 6.43 -1.40
N LEU A 58 -4.64 6.64 -2.71
CA LEU A 58 -5.75 6.11 -3.52
C LEU A 58 -5.78 4.58 -3.52
N THR A 59 -4.64 3.93 -3.75
CA THR A 59 -4.55 2.47 -3.77
C THR A 59 -4.81 1.86 -2.40
N THR A 60 -4.29 2.46 -1.33
CA THR A 60 -4.55 2.03 0.06
C THR A 60 -6.04 2.17 0.39
N PHE A 61 -6.69 3.24 -0.07
CA PHE A 61 -8.14 3.42 0.09
C PHE A 61 -8.94 2.33 -0.63
N ILE A 62 -8.62 2.05 -1.89
CA ILE A 62 -9.31 1.02 -2.69
C ILE A 62 -9.13 -0.37 -2.05
N GLN A 63 -7.90 -0.71 -1.65
CA GLN A 63 -7.61 -1.96 -0.96
C GLN A 63 -8.40 -2.07 0.35
N SER A 64 -8.35 -1.03 1.21
CA SER A 64 -9.09 -1.01 2.48
C SER A 64 -10.59 -1.19 2.26
N LYS A 65 -11.15 -0.56 1.21
CA LYS A 65 -12.56 -0.70 0.84
C LYS A 65 -12.93 -2.13 0.43
N GLN A 66 -12.04 -2.84 -0.27
CA GLN A 66 -12.28 -4.22 -0.70
C GLN A 66 -12.17 -5.23 0.46
N THR A 67 -11.26 -4.99 1.40
CA THR A 67 -11.04 -5.89 2.53
C THR A 67 -12.00 -5.63 3.69
N MET A 68 -12.66 -4.48 3.72
CA MET A 68 -13.62 -4.14 4.78
C MET A 68 -14.86 -5.04 4.69
N PRO A 69 -15.17 -5.86 5.72
CA PRO A 69 -16.36 -6.68 5.73
C PRO A 69 -17.61 -5.79 5.80
N SER A 70 -18.69 -6.17 5.11
CA SER A 70 -20.00 -5.49 5.10
C SER A 70 -20.73 -5.49 6.45
N THR A 71 -20.07 -5.92 7.53
CA THR A 71 -20.64 -6.07 8.85
C THR A 71 -20.59 -4.76 9.61
N GLY A 72 -21.62 -3.95 9.41
CA GLY A 72 -22.05 -2.91 10.35
C GLY A 72 -21.38 -1.56 10.19
N ASP A 73 -22.18 -0.53 10.39
CA ASP A 73 -21.85 0.90 10.34
C ASP A 73 -20.92 1.34 11.49
N ASN A 74 -19.86 0.55 11.74
CA ASN A 74 -18.94 0.70 12.85
C ASN A 74 -18.05 1.94 12.64
N PRO A 75 -18.06 2.93 13.56
CA PRO A 75 -17.24 4.14 13.45
C PRO A 75 -15.74 3.85 13.27
N GLN A 76 -15.24 2.79 13.92
CA GLN A 76 -13.84 2.35 13.83
C GLN A 76 -13.45 1.92 12.40
N GLY A 77 -14.37 1.27 11.69
CA GLY A 77 -14.14 0.85 10.31
C GLY A 77 -14.04 2.02 9.34
N LYS A 78 -14.87 3.06 9.55
CA LYS A 78 -14.81 4.31 8.77
C LYS A 78 -13.50 5.06 9.01
N ILE A 79 -13.02 5.09 10.26
CA ILE A 79 -11.71 5.68 10.57
C ILE A 79 -10.61 4.94 9.81
N MET A 80 -10.57 3.60 9.86
CA MET A 80 -9.57 2.83 9.13
C MET A 80 -9.66 3.03 7.61
N LEU A 81 -10.87 3.13 7.07
CA LEU A 81 -11.12 3.33 5.64
C LEU A 81 -10.65 4.70 5.14
N TYR A 82 -10.90 5.79 5.90
CA TYR A 82 -10.63 7.15 5.42
C TYR A 82 -9.34 7.74 5.99
N PHE A 83 -9.05 7.54 7.27
CA PHE A 83 -7.92 8.18 7.94
C PHE A 83 -6.60 7.51 7.56
N MET A 84 -6.55 6.17 7.56
CA MET A 84 -5.29 5.44 7.30
C MET A 84 -4.71 5.73 5.91
N PRO A 85 -5.49 5.75 4.81
CA PRO A 85 -4.94 6.07 3.50
C PRO A 85 -4.44 7.51 3.40
N LEU A 86 -5.13 8.45 4.04
CA LEU A 86 -4.70 9.85 4.10
C LEU A 86 -3.40 10.00 4.90
N PHE A 87 -3.28 9.29 6.02
CA PHE A 87 -2.06 9.27 6.82
C PHE A 87 -0.88 8.67 6.03
N ILE A 88 -1.06 7.51 5.41
CA ILE A 88 -0.02 6.88 4.57
C ILE A 88 0.34 7.77 3.38
N GLY A 89 -0.64 8.42 2.76
CA GLY A 89 -0.42 9.43 1.73
C GLY A 89 0.48 10.56 2.24
N TYR A 90 0.15 11.13 3.40
CA TYR A 90 0.93 12.22 4.01
C TYR A 90 2.36 11.82 4.36
N ILE A 91 2.59 10.64 4.93
CA ILE A 91 3.96 10.20 5.25
C ILE A 91 4.78 9.93 3.97
N SER A 92 4.12 9.51 2.89
CA SER A 92 4.77 9.19 1.61
C SER A 92 5.49 10.39 0.99
N PHE A 93 5.08 11.62 1.31
CA PHE A 93 5.80 12.84 0.87
C PHE A 93 7.20 12.99 1.47
N LYS A 94 7.50 12.30 2.58
CA LYS A 94 8.80 12.35 3.26
C LYS A 94 9.66 11.12 3.00
N PHE A 95 9.10 10.08 2.39
CA PHE A 95 9.83 8.85 2.12
C PHE A 95 10.44 8.83 0.71
N PRO A 96 11.52 8.05 0.52
CA PRO A 96 12.08 7.80 -0.80
C PRO A 96 11.00 7.30 -1.78
N ALA A 97 11.00 7.86 -2.98
CA ALA A 97 10.01 7.53 -4.00
C ALA A 97 9.96 6.04 -4.34
N GLY A 98 11.09 5.33 -4.30
CA GLY A 98 11.12 3.88 -4.54
C GLY A 98 10.36 3.07 -3.50
N LEU A 99 10.37 3.49 -2.24
CA LEU A 99 9.59 2.85 -1.19
C LEU A 99 8.09 3.03 -1.45
N VAL A 100 7.70 4.24 -1.82
CA VAL A 100 6.30 4.57 -2.14
C VAL A 100 5.84 3.87 -3.41
N LEU A 101 6.69 3.78 -4.43
CA LEU A 101 6.43 3.04 -5.65
C LEU A 101 6.17 1.57 -5.36
N TYR A 102 7.03 0.93 -4.54
CA TYR A 102 6.83 -0.44 -4.09
C TYR A 102 5.47 -0.61 -3.39
N TRP A 103 5.12 0.31 -2.48
CA TRP A 103 3.83 0.29 -1.78
C TRP A 103 2.65 0.31 -2.77
N VAL A 104 2.68 1.21 -3.75
CA VAL A 104 1.65 1.33 -4.79
C VAL A 104 1.54 0.05 -5.61
N VAL A 105 2.66 -0.49 -6.07
CA VAL A 105 2.68 -1.73 -6.87
C VAL A 105 2.12 -2.91 -6.09
N MET A 106 2.51 -3.06 -4.82
CA MET A 106 2.01 -4.15 -3.97
C MET A 106 0.52 -4.02 -3.68
N ASN A 107 0.03 -2.81 -3.41
CA ASN A 107 -1.40 -2.57 -3.25
C ASN A 107 -2.18 -2.94 -4.51
N ILE A 108 -1.70 -2.56 -5.69
CA ILE A 108 -2.34 -2.92 -6.97
C ILE A 108 -2.39 -4.44 -7.14
N CYS A 109 -1.28 -5.14 -6.89
CA CYS A 109 -1.24 -6.61 -6.95
C CYS A 109 -2.27 -7.23 -5.99
N GLN A 110 -2.36 -6.75 -4.76
CA GLN A 110 -3.33 -7.25 -3.78
C GLN A 110 -4.78 -6.95 -4.19
N ILE A 111 -5.06 -5.76 -4.70
CA ILE A 111 -6.38 -5.40 -5.23
C ILE A 111 -6.79 -6.35 -6.36
N LEU A 112 -5.87 -6.65 -7.28
CA LEU A 112 -6.11 -7.59 -8.39
C LEU A 112 -6.37 -9.00 -7.87
N GLN A 113 -5.56 -9.48 -6.93
CA GLN A 113 -5.74 -10.79 -6.30
C GLN A 113 -7.08 -10.89 -5.58
N GLN A 114 -7.45 -9.87 -4.80
CA GLN A 114 -8.71 -9.80 -4.08
C GLN A 114 -9.89 -9.81 -5.04
N PHE A 115 -9.83 -9.03 -6.11
CA PHE A 115 -10.86 -9.00 -7.15
C PHE A 115 -11.04 -10.36 -7.83
N ILE A 116 -9.95 -11.07 -8.17
CA ILE A 116 -10.03 -12.42 -8.73
C ILE A 116 -10.64 -13.40 -7.73
N MET A 117 -10.24 -13.32 -6.46
CA MET A 117 -10.75 -14.20 -5.40
C MET A 117 -12.25 -13.97 -5.17
N ASP A 118 -12.71 -12.73 -5.16
CA ASP A 118 -14.12 -12.40 -4.98
C ASP A 118 -14.96 -12.86 -6.17
N LYS A 119 -14.45 -12.72 -7.41
CA LYS A 119 -15.09 -13.30 -8.59
C LYS A 119 -15.20 -14.83 -8.51
N LYS A 120 -14.16 -15.52 -8.03
CA LYS A 120 -14.18 -16.98 -7.85
C LYS A 120 -15.21 -17.41 -6.80
N LYS A 121 -15.32 -16.69 -5.68
CA LYS A 121 -16.36 -16.93 -4.66
C LYS A 121 -17.77 -16.71 -5.22
N ALA A 122 -17.98 -15.65 -6.00
CA ALA A 122 -19.27 -15.36 -6.62
C ALA A 122 -19.70 -16.41 -7.66
N ALA A 123 -18.76 -16.99 -8.40
CA ALA A 123 -19.03 -18.04 -9.38
C ALA A 123 -19.23 -19.44 -8.76
N ALA A 124 -18.86 -19.62 -7.50
CA ALA A 124 -19.00 -20.88 -6.76
C ALA A 124 -20.30 -20.95 -5.92
N ASN A 125 -21.05 -19.84 -5.85
CA ASN A 125 -22.38 -19.74 -5.26
C ASN A 125 -23.44 -19.73 -6.36
#